data_AF-A0A452GYN7-F1
#
_entry.id   AF-A0A452GYN7-F1
#
_cell.length_a   1.000
_cell.length_b   1.000
_cell.length_c   1.000
_cell.angle_alpha   90.00
_cell.angle_beta   90.00
_cell.angle_gamma   90.00
#
_symmetry.space_group_name_H-M   'P 1'
#
loop_
_entity.id
_entity.type
_entity.pdbx_description
1 polymer ?
#
loop_
_entity_poly.entity_id
_entity_poly.type
_entity_poly.pdbx_seq_one_letter_code
_entity_poly.pdbx_strand_id
1 'polypeptide(L)'
;MGRRDRKPGSGPGNAGMGDGFLMEVCVDSVESAVNAERGGAGRIELCAGLMEGGTTPSMGLLQVVKQCVRVPVFVMIRPRGGDFLYSDRELEVMKADIRLAKLHGADGLVFGALTEDGHINTELCTALLAVCRPLPVTFHRAFDMVHDPLVALETLVSLGFERVLTSGCDSSALEGLPLIKRLTEQAKGRIVVVPGGGITERNLQRILEGSGAPEFHCSARSARDSGMKFSHSGLTPLQRAKSRELSAPQRLGHACATGGVLWLHLLECFLTGCAPARPAALLRTDCACLDPSGLSLAFGSLAASSHV
;
A
#
# COMPACT_ATOMS: atom_id res chain seq x y z
N MET A 1 57.01 13.80 -5.65
CA MET A 1 55.98 14.81 -5.95
C MET A 1 55.16 14.31 -7.13
N GLY A 2 53.87 14.00 -7.09
CA GLY A 2 52.86 13.88 -6.04
C GLY A 2 51.70 13.11 -6.68
N ARG A 3 51.25 12.03 -6.05
CA ARG A 3 50.04 11.30 -6.45
C ARG A 3 48.85 12.24 -6.25
N ARG A 4 48.03 12.46 -7.28
CA ARG A 4 46.76 13.18 -7.13
C ARG A 4 45.68 12.17 -6.81
N ASP A 5 45.27 12.16 -5.55
CA ASP A 5 44.11 11.43 -5.07
C ASP A 5 42.83 11.95 -5.76
N ARG A 6 42.18 11.11 -6.56
CA ARG A 6 40.79 11.34 -6.98
C ARG A 6 39.88 10.85 -5.85
N LYS A 7 39.25 11.78 -5.14
CA LYS A 7 38.09 11.47 -4.28
C LYS A 7 36.99 10.83 -5.13
N PRO A 8 36.36 9.72 -4.69
CA PRO A 8 35.17 9.21 -5.35
C PRO A 8 34.01 10.19 -5.12
N GLY A 9 33.33 10.55 -6.21
CA GLY A 9 32.15 11.41 -6.21
C GLY A 9 31.01 10.78 -5.44
N SER A 10 30.35 11.60 -4.63
CA SER A 10 29.06 11.36 -4.00
C SER A 10 28.04 10.80 -4.99
N GLY A 11 27.46 9.65 -4.67
CA GLY A 11 26.41 9.00 -5.47
C GLY A 11 25.15 9.85 -5.61
N PRO A 12 24.26 9.51 -6.56
CA PRO A 12 23.03 10.26 -6.78
C PRO A 12 22.12 10.13 -5.55
N GLY A 13 21.65 11.28 -5.10
CA GLY A 13 20.97 11.48 -3.84
C GLY A 13 19.70 10.64 -3.69
N ASN A 14 19.53 10.16 -2.46
CA ASN A 14 18.30 9.67 -1.88
C ASN A 14 17.25 10.79 -1.96
N ALA A 15 16.41 10.75 -2.99
CA ALA A 15 15.24 11.61 -3.09
C ALA A 15 14.23 11.14 -2.02
N GLY A 16 13.93 12.03 -1.07
CA GLY A 16 13.28 11.70 0.19
C GLY A 16 11.99 10.90 0.07
N MET A 17 11.97 9.72 0.71
CA MET A 17 10.75 9.16 1.26
C MET A 17 10.47 9.89 2.57
N GLY A 18 9.35 10.62 2.62
CA GLY A 18 8.81 11.12 3.88
C GLY A 18 8.39 9.97 4.81
N ASP A 19 8.25 10.26 6.10
CA ASP A 19 7.85 9.36 7.20
C ASP A 19 6.44 8.74 7.03
N GLY A 20 6.18 7.99 5.95
CA GLY A 20 4.87 7.42 5.64
C GLY A 20 4.94 6.04 5.02
N PHE A 21 3.92 5.22 5.29
CA PHE A 21 3.74 3.91 4.68
C PHE A 21 3.33 4.04 3.21
N LEU A 22 3.82 3.14 2.36
CA LEU A 22 3.38 3.05 0.96
C LEU A 22 2.25 2.03 0.82
N MET A 23 1.09 2.50 0.37
CA MET A 23 -0.05 1.64 0.03
C MET A 23 -0.01 1.26 -1.45
N GLU A 24 0.06 -0.04 -1.74
CA GLU A 24 -0.16 -0.61 -3.07
C GLU A 24 -1.57 -1.22 -3.16
N VAL A 25 -2.27 -0.93 -4.25
CA VAL A 25 -3.63 -1.43 -4.47
C VAL A 25 -3.70 -2.27 -5.75
N CYS A 26 -4.24 -3.49 -5.64
CA CYS A 26 -4.52 -4.35 -6.78
C CYS A 26 -5.81 -3.91 -7.49
N VAL A 27 -5.74 -3.66 -8.81
CA VAL A 27 -6.87 -3.17 -9.61
C VAL A 27 -7.02 -3.96 -10.91
N ASP A 28 -8.25 -4.02 -11.44
CA ASP A 28 -8.61 -4.73 -12.67
C ASP A 28 -9.37 -3.88 -13.70
N SER A 29 -9.49 -2.57 -13.45
CA SER A 29 -10.19 -1.65 -14.33
C SER A 29 -9.61 -0.23 -14.25
N VAL A 30 -9.89 0.57 -15.27
CA VAL A 30 -9.51 2.00 -15.29
C VAL A 30 -10.18 2.76 -14.15
N GLU A 31 -11.47 2.50 -13.89
CA GLU A 31 -12.19 3.13 -12.78
C GLU A 31 -11.55 2.79 -11.43
N SER A 32 -11.23 1.52 -11.21
CA SER A 32 -10.57 1.07 -10.00
C SER A 32 -9.19 1.72 -9.83
N ALA A 33 -8.41 1.86 -10.90
CA ALA A 33 -7.11 2.54 -10.88
C ALA A 33 -7.25 4.03 -10.49
N VAL A 34 -8.18 4.76 -11.11
CA VAL A 34 -8.46 6.17 -10.79
C VAL A 34 -8.98 6.32 -9.35
N ASN A 35 -9.83 5.41 -8.89
CA ASN A 35 -10.34 5.42 -7.51
C ASN A 35 -9.22 5.15 -6.49
N ALA A 36 -8.30 4.23 -6.79
CA ALA A 36 -7.15 3.94 -5.95
C ALA A 36 -6.23 5.16 -5.81
N GLU A 37 -5.85 5.80 -6.92
CA GLU A 37 -5.03 7.03 -6.89
C GLU A 37 -5.71 8.15 -6.11
N ARG A 38 -7.00 8.42 -6.39
CA ARG A 38 -7.78 9.43 -5.66
C ARG A 38 -7.93 9.11 -4.17
N GLY A 39 -7.91 7.82 -3.81
CA GLY A 39 -7.94 7.34 -2.44
C GLY A 39 -6.60 7.41 -1.72
N GLY A 40 -5.54 7.85 -2.38
CA GLY A 40 -4.20 8.00 -1.79
C GLY A 40 -3.31 6.76 -1.93
N ALA A 41 -3.63 5.83 -2.84
CA ALA A 41 -2.69 4.76 -3.17
C ALA A 41 -1.37 5.35 -3.69
N GLY A 42 -0.25 4.92 -3.11
CA GLY A 42 1.08 5.33 -3.58
C GLY A 42 1.52 4.55 -4.82
N ARG A 43 0.88 3.42 -5.09
CA ARG A 43 1.17 2.53 -6.21
C ARG A 43 -0.02 1.64 -6.57
N ILE A 44 -0.08 1.22 -7.82
CA ILE A 44 -1.10 0.31 -8.34
C ILE A 44 -0.43 -0.96 -8.85
N GLU A 45 -0.99 -2.12 -8.53
CA GLU A 45 -0.74 -3.38 -9.23
C GLU A 45 -1.91 -3.65 -10.17
N LEU A 46 -1.65 -3.69 -11.48
CA LEU A 46 -2.62 -3.92 -12.53
C LEU A 46 -2.69 -5.41 -12.88
N CYS A 47 -3.89 -5.97 -12.73
CA CYS A 47 -4.18 -7.38 -12.92
C CYS A 47 -5.41 -7.57 -13.81
N ALA A 48 -5.55 -8.75 -14.40
CA ALA A 48 -6.84 -9.33 -14.78
C ALA A 48 -7.19 -10.47 -13.82
N GLY A 49 -8.34 -11.13 -14.01
CA GLY A 49 -8.61 -12.42 -13.36
C GLY A 49 -8.48 -12.42 -11.84
N LEU A 50 -8.90 -11.35 -11.14
CA LEU A 50 -8.69 -11.25 -9.68
C LEU A 50 -9.36 -12.37 -8.87
N MET A 51 -10.36 -13.05 -9.44
CA MET A 51 -10.98 -14.23 -8.83
C MET A 51 -10.04 -15.45 -8.81
N GLU A 52 -9.04 -15.48 -9.69
CA GLU A 52 -7.99 -16.51 -9.79
C GLU A 52 -6.70 -16.09 -9.07
N GLY A 53 -6.75 -15.00 -8.30
CA GLY A 53 -5.60 -14.41 -7.61
C GLY A 53 -4.78 -13.43 -8.46
N GLY A 54 -5.28 -13.04 -9.64
CA GLY A 54 -4.60 -12.11 -10.54
C GLY A 54 -3.90 -12.82 -11.70
N THR A 55 -4.10 -12.33 -12.92
CA THR A 55 -3.43 -12.78 -14.16
C THR A 55 -2.95 -11.58 -14.96
N THR A 56 -2.15 -11.81 -16.00
CA THR A 56 -1.66 -10.72 -16.89
C THR A 56 -2.84 -9.93 -17.46
N PRO A 57 -2.89 -8.59 -17.29
CA PRO A 57 -3.96 -7.76 -17.85
C PRO A 57 -3.81 -7.62 -19.36
N SER A 58 -4.90 -7.21 -20.04
CA SER A 58 -4.80 -6.85 -21.45
C SER A 58 -3.96 -5.58 -21.63
N MET A 59 -3.20 -5.50 -22.73
CA MET A 59 -2.41 -4.29 -23.03
C MET A 59 -3.29 -3.05 -23.25
N GLY A 60 -4.52 -3.23 -23.74
CA GLY A 60 -5.49 -2.15 -23.86
C GLY A 60 -5.85 -1.55 -22.49
N LEU A 61 -6.01 -2.38 -21.45
CA LEU A 61 -6.24 -1.88 -20.10
C LEU A 61 -5.04 -1.08 -19.57
N LEU A 62 -3.82 -1.61 -19.74
CA LEU A 62 -2.59 -0.92 -19.33
C LEU A 62 -2.47 0.46 -19.99
N GLN A 63 -2.66 0.53 -21.31
CA GLN A 63 -2.54 1.79 -22.06
C GLN A 63 -3.52 2.86 -21.54
N VAL A 64 -4.78 2.50 -21.30
CA VAL A 64 -5.77 3.46 -20.81
C VAL A 64 -5.49 3.84 -19.36
N VAL A 65 -5.12 2.89 -18.50
CA VAL A 65 -4.72 3.19 -17.11
C VAL A 65 -3.57 4.20 -17.08
N LYS A 66 -2.51 3.99 -17.87
CA LYS A 66 -1.37 4.91 -17.95
C LYS A 66 -1.71 6.32 -18.46
N GLN A 67 -2.84 6.49 -19.14
CA GLN A 67 -3.36 7.81 -19.53
C GLN A 67 -4.17 8.48 -18.41
N CYS A 68 -4.71 7.69 -17.47
CA CYS A 68 -5.65 8.17 -16.47
C CYS A 68 -5.04 8.36 -15.07
N VAL A 69 -3.90 7.72 -14.76
CA VAL A 69 -3.24 7.82 -13.45
C VAL A 69 -1.79 8.27 -13.57
N ARG A 70 -1.26 8.87 -12.52
CA ARG A 70 0.13 9.36 -12.41
C ARG A 70 0.99 8.53 -11.46
N VAL A 71 0.38 7.86 -10.48
CA VAL A 71 1.08 6.94 -9.58
C VAL A 71 1.71 5.78 -10.36
N PRO A 72 2.81 5.18 -9.86
CA PRO A 72 3.44 4.04 -10.52
C PRO A 72 2.47 2.87 -10.68
N VAL A 73 2.49 2.24 -11.86
CA VAL A 73 1.66 1.10 -12.25
C VAL A 73 2.55 -0.10 -12.51
N PHE A 74 2.41 -1.09 -11.64
CA PHE A 74 3.06 -2.39 -11.75
C PHE A 74 2.15 -3.36 -12.47
N VAL A 75 2.71 -4.18 -13.35
CA VAL A 75 1.91 -5.10 -14.18
C VAL A 75 2.16 -6.54 -13.76
N MET A 76 1.07 -7.26 -13.46
CA MET A 76 1.10 -8.70 -13.24
C MET A 76 1.54 -9.42 -14.52
N ILE A 77 2.48 -10.34 -14.40
CA ILE A 77 2.91 -11.27 -15.44
C ILE A 77 2.66 -12.68 -14.93
N ARG A 78 1.46 -13.19 -15.23
CA ARG A 78 1.00 -14.52 -14.82
C ARG A 78 -0.01 -15.04 -15.86
N PRO A 79 0.38 -16.04 -16.68
CA PRO A 79 -0.39 -16.42 -17.86
C PRO A 79 -1.70 -17.16 -17.55
N ARG A 80 -1.84 -17.72 -16.34
CA ARG A 80 -3.03 -18.46 -15.87
C ARG A 80 -3.15 -18.48 -14.34
N GLY A 81 -4.34 -18.81 -13.83
CA GLY A 81 -4.53 -19.22 -12.44
C GLY A 81 -3.83 -20.55 -12.08
N GLY A 82 -4.01 -20.98 -10.84
CA GLY A 82 -3.42 -22.23 -10.32
C GLY A 82 -1.99 -22.07 -9.82
N ASP A 83 -1.17 -23.09 -10.04
CA ASP A 83 0.23 -23.16 -9.61
C ASP A 83 1.17 -22.15 -10.30
N PHE A 84 2.44 -22.21 -9.92
CA PHE A 84 3.54 -21.39 -10.43
C PHE A 84 4.64 -22.24 -11.07
N LEU A 85 4.31 -23.47 -11.48
CA LEU A 85 5.19 -24.37 -12.21
C LEU A 85 4.88 -24.22 -13.70
N TYR A 86 5.69 -23.41 -14.38
CA TYR A 86 5.43 -23.06 -15.77
C TYR A 86 6.17 -23.97 -16.74
N SER A 87 5.48 -24.34 -17.81
CA SER A 87 6.09 -24.97 -18.98
C SER A 87 6.93 -23.97 -19.79
N ASP A 88 7.79 -24.48 -20.66
CA ASP A 88 8.61 -23.65 -21.56
C ASP A 88 7.77 -22.70 -22.44
N ARG A 89 6.59 -23.16 -22.88
CA ARG A 89 5.69 -22.34 -23.71
C ARG A 89 5.07 -21.20 -22.91
N GLU A 90 4.73 -21.44 -21.65
CA GLU A 90 4.22 -20.41 -20.74
C GLU A 90 5.30 -19.39 -20.40
N LEU A 91 6.55 -19.84 -20.23
CA LEU A 91 7.70 -18.96 -20.07
C LEU A 91 7.87 -18.02 -21.28
N GLU A 92 7.72 -18.52 -22.52
CA GLU A 92 7.79 -17.67 -23.70
C GLU A 92 6.64 -16.65 -23.78
N VAL A 93 5.43 -17.03 -23.36
CA VAL A 93 4.30 -16.09 -23.21
C VAL A 93 4.64 -14.99 -22.20
N MET A 94 5.12 -15.36 -21.02
CA MET A 94 5.52 -14.39 -19.98
C MET A 94 6.61 -13.43 -20.48
N LYS A 95 7.62 -13.92 -21.20
CA LYS A 95 8.66 -13.07 -21.81
C LYS A 95 8.08 -12.09 -22.82
N ALA A 96 7.12 -12.52 -23.64
CA ALA A 96 6.44 -11.64 -24.60
C ALA A 96 5.62 -10.55 -23.88
N ASP A 97 4.84 -10.94 -22.87
CA ASP A 97 4.05 -10.02 -22.06
C ASP A 97 4.90 -8.99 -21.32
N ILE A 98 6.06 -9.39 -20.78
CA ILE A 98 7.02 -8.45 -20.17
C ILE A 98 7.47 -7.39 -21.18
N ARG A 99 7.82 -7.79 -22.41
CA ARG A 99 8.26 -6.84 -23.44
C ARG A 99 7.14 -5.87 -23.81
N LEU A 100 5.90 -6.36 -23.94
CA LEU A 100 4.74 -5.55 -24.26
C LEU A 100 4.37 -4.60 -23.11
N ALA A 101 4.38 -5.07 -21.86
CA ALA A 101 4.12 -4.25 -20.69
C ALA A 101 5.13 -3.10 -20.57
N LYS A 102 6.43 -3.38 -20.80
CA LYS A 102 7.48 -2.35 -20.87
C LYS A 102 7.24 -1.35 -21.99
N LEU A 103 6.92 -1.84 -23.19
CA LEU A 103 6.63 -0.99 -24.35
C LEU A 103 5.46 -0.04 -24.09
N HIS A 104 4.46 -0.48 -23.32
CA HIS A 104 3.27 0.30 -22.97
C HIS A 104 3.37 1.05 -21.64
N GLY A 105 4.58 1.17 -21.07
CA GLY A 105 4.86 2.10 -19.98
C GLY A 105 4.59 1.56 -18.58
N ALA A 106 4.68 0.24 -18.36
CA ALA A 106 4.74 -0.32 -17.01
C ALA A 106 5.91 0.31 -16.23
N ASP A 107 5.67 0.71 -14.98
CA ASP A 107 6.71 1.27 -14.09
C ASP A 107 7.40 0.17 -13.27
N GLY A 108 6.83 -1.03 -13.28
CA GLY A 108 7.46 -2.24 -12.81
C GLY A 108 6.60 -3.47 -13.05
N LEU A 109 7.11 -4.63 -12.64
CA LEU A 109 6.54 -5.92 -13.00
C LEU A 109 6.37 -6.81 -11.78
N VAL A 110 5.43 -7.75 -11.85
CA VAL A 110 5.13 -8.67 -10.75
C VAL A 110 4.99 -10.08 -11.30
N PHE A 111 5.75 -11.05 -10.78
CA PHE A 111 5.61 -12.47 -11.14
C PHE A 111 6.19 -13.35 -10.03
N GLY A 112 6.11 -14.66 -10.20
CA GLY A 112 6.89 -15.62 -9.40
C GLY A 112 6.76 -17.01 -9.99
N ALA A 113 7.83 -17.80 -9.86
CA ALA A 113 7.90 -19.15 -10.40
C ALA A 113 8.54 -20.10 -9.39
N LEU A 114 7.97 -21.30 -9.29
CA LEU A 114 8.40 -22.33 -8.36
C LEU A 114 8.81 -23.61 -9.09
N THR A 115 9.58 -24.45 -8.40
CA THR A 115 9.84 -25.83 -8.77
C THR A 115 8.74 -26.75 -8.22
N GLU A 116 8.72 -28.01 -8.66
CA GLU A 116 7.81 -29.05 -8.17
C GLU A 116 7.90 -29.24 -6.65
N ASP A 117 9.10 -29.08 -6.08
CA ASP A 117 9.38 -29.21 -4.65
C ASP A 117 9.02 -27.95 -3.82
N GLY A 118 8.44 -26.93 -4.45
CA GLY A 118 8.09 -25.68 -3.77
C GLY A 118 9.31 -24.81 -3.44
N HIS A 119 10.36 -24.86 -4.24
CA HIS A 119 11.47 -23.92 -4.17
C HIS A 119 11.33 -22.82 -5.23
N ILE A 120 11.99 -21.69 -5.06
CA ILE A 120 12.06 -20.66 -6.09
C ILE A 120 12.78 -21.23 -7.32
N ASN A 121 12.15 -21.16 -8.49
CA ASN A 121 12.80 -21.58 -9.74
C ASN A 121 13.81 -20.51 -10.18
N THR A 122 15.06 -20.67 -9.78
CA THR A 122 16.12 -19.68 -9.98
C THR A 122 16.48 -19.47 -11.45
N GLU A 123 16.47 -20.52 -12.26
CA GLU A 123 16.75 -20.45 -13.69
C GLU A 123 15.68 -19.62 -14.42
N LEU A 124 14.40 -19.96 -14.21
CA LEU A 124 13.28 -19.27 -14.82
C LEU A 124 13.21 -17.81 -14.34
N CYS A 125 13.36 -17.57 -13.03
CA CYS A 125 13.38 -16.22 -12.48
C CYS A 125 14.53 -15.39 -13.07
N THR A 126 15.73 -15.96 -13.23
CA THR A 126 16.88 -15.27 -13.85
C THR A 126 16.55 -14.88 -15.30
N ALA A 127 15.95 -15.80 -16.06
CA ALA A 127 15.56 -15.54 -17.44
C ALA A 127 14.51 -14.42 -17.56
N LEU A 128 13.50 -14.39 -16.70
CA LEU A 128 12.48 -13.33 -16.68
C LEU A 128 13.06 -11.99 -16.23
N LEU A 129 13.84 -11.96 -15.14
CA LEU A 129 14.48 -10.75 -14.62
C LEU A 129 15.36 -10.07 -15.67
N ALA A 130 16.09 -10.85 -16.49
CA ALA A 130 16.89 -10.32 -17.58
C ALA A 130 16.06 -9.51 -18.60
N VAL A 131 14.81 -9.93 -18.86
CA VAL A 131 13.88 -9.22 -19.76
C VAL A 131 13.22 -8.03 -19.06
N CYS A 132 12.96 -8.13 -17.75
CA CYS A 132 12.34 -7.05 -16.95
C CYS A 132 13.22 -5.79 -16.85
N ARG A 133 14.54 -5.95 -16.70
CA ARG A 133 15.48 -4.83 -16.50
C ARG A 133 15.32 -3.72 -17.55
N PRO A 134 15.34 -2.44 -17.15
CA PRO A 134 15.74 -1.92 -15.84
C PRO A 134 14.58 -1.77 -14.84
N LEU A 135 13.38 -2.29 -15.14
CA LEU A 135 12.24 -2.08 -14.27
C LEU A 135 12.36 -2.89 -12.96
N PRO A 136 11.92 -2.32 -11.82
CA PRO A 136 11.82 -3.05 -10.56
C PRO A 136 10.78 -4.18 -10.65
N VAL A 137 11.01 -5.24 -9.90
CA VAL A 137 10.21 -6.46 -9.91
C VAL A 137 9.80 -6.86 -8.49
N THR A 138 8.51 -7.20 -8.33
CA THR A 138 7.99 -7.85 -7.12
C THR A 138 7.88 -9.35 -7.36
N PHE A 139 8.40 -10.17 -6.44
CA PHE A 139 8.03 -11.57 -6.38
C PHE A 139 6.68 -11.73 -5.67
N HIS A 140 5.65 -12.21 -6.37
CA HIS A 140 4.29 -12.24 -5.82
C HIS A 140 4.04 -13.40 -4.83
N ARG A 141 2.77 -13.62 -4.48
CA ARG A 141 2.30 -14.65 -3.53
C ARG A 141 2.58 -16.11 -3.89
N ALA A 142 3.25 -16.40 -5.01
CA ALA A 142 3.97 -17.68 -5.12
C ALA A 142 4.89 -17.92 -3.93
N PHE A 143 5.41 -16.86 -3.30
CA PHE A 143 6.20 -16.96 -2.09
C PHE A 143 5.47 -17.68 -0.96
N ASP A 144 4.15 -17.50 -0.85
CA ASP A 144 3.36 -18.14 0.21
C ASP A 144 3.23 -19.67 0.02
N MET A 145 3.63 -20.20 -1.15
CA MET A 145 3.56 -21.61 -1.50
C MET A 145 4.93 -22.31 -1.42
N VAL A 146 5.97 -21.64 -0.92
CA VAL A 146 7.32 -22.20 -0.83
C VAL A 146 7.45 -23.16 0.36
N HIS A 147 8.33 -24.15 0.23
CA HIS A 147 8.63 -25.09 1.30
C HIS A 147 9.39 -24.45 2.47
N ASP A 148 10.42 -23.62 2.19
CA ASP A 148 11.20 -22.91 3.21
C ASP A 148 11.25 -21.40 2.90
N PRO A 149 10.47 -20.56 3.60
CA PRO A 149 10.37 -19.14 3.31
C PRO A 149 11.63 -18.35 3.65
N LEU A 150 12.44 -18.80 4.63
CA LEU A 150 13.66 -18.08 5.01
C LEU A 150 14.76 -18.28 3.96
N VAL A 151 14.87 -19.49 3.41
CA VAL A 151 15.77 -19.80 2.29
C VAL A 151 15.27 -19.14 1.00
N ALA A 152 13.96 -19.17 0.75
CA ALA A 152 13.37 -18.50 -0.40
C ALA A 152 13.67 -17.00 -0.40
N LEU A 153 13.59 -16.32 0.76
CA LEU A 153 13.90 -14.91 0.87
C LEU A 153 15.35 -14.58 0.45
N GLU A 154 16.34 -15.35 0.93
CA GLU A 154 17.74 -15.15 0.53
C GLU A 154 17.96 -15.41 -0.96
N THR A 155 17.22 -16.36 -1.53
CA THR A 155 17.24 -16.64 -2.97
C THR A 155 16.72 -15.43 -3.75
N LEU A 156 15.60 -14.83 -3.34
CA LEU A 156 15.05 -13.63 -3.98
C LEU A 156 15.99 -12.42 -3.87
N VAL A 157 16.63 -12.22 -2.71
CA VAL A 157 17.66 -11.19 -2.52
C VAL A 157 18.83 -11.41 -3.49
N SER A 158 19.30 -12.65 -3.61
CA SER A 158 20.45 -12.99 -4.47
C SER A 158 20.13 -12.80 -5.96
N LEU A 159 18.89 -13.06 -6.37
CA LEU A 159 18.42 -12.83 -7.74
C LEU A 159 18.22 -11.32 -8.05
N GLY A 160 18.03 -10.51 -7.01
CA GLY A 160 17.87 -9.05 -7.12
C GLY A 160 16.43 -8.61 -7.31
N PHE A 161 15.45 -9.30 -6.72
CA PHE A 161 14.10 -8.76 -6.59
C PHE A 161 14.07 -7.62 -5.57
N GLU A 162 13.33 -6.56 -5.86
CA GLU A 162 13.22 -5.39 -4.99
C GLU A 162 12.15 -5.57 -3.91
N ARG A 163 11.10 -6.35 -4.21
CA ARG A 163 9.95 -6.59 -3.31
C ARG A 163 9.53 -8.05 -3.31
N VAL A 164 8.97 -8.51 -2.20
CA VAL A 164 8.25 -9.78 -2.09
C VAL A 164 6.88 -9.56 -1.45
N LEU A 165 5.82 -9.99 -2.12
CA LEU A 165 4.44 -9.93 -1.63
C LEU A 165 4.08 -11.25 -0.95
N THR A 166 3.66 -11.19 0.31
CA THR A 166 3.42 -12.39 1.12
C THR A 166 2.33 -12.19 2.15
N SER A 167 1.56 -13.25 2.41
CA SER A 167 0.67 -13.37 3.58
C SER A 167 1.35 -14.05 4.76
N GLY A 168 2.67 -14.26 4.71
CA GLY A 168 3.41 -15.04 5.70
C GLY A 168 3.11 -16.54 5.61
N CYS A 169 2.97 -17.08 4.39
CA CYS A 169 2.67 -18.50 4.15
C CYS A 169 1.38 -19.00 4.85
N ASP A 170 0.43 -18.10 5.10
CA ASP A 170 -0.86 -18.41 5.71
C ASP A 170 -2.03 -17.85 4.87
N SER A 171 -3.25 -18.17 5.28
CA SER A 171 -4.52 -17.72 4.71
C SER A 171 -4.69 -16.20 4.65
N SER A 172 -4.05 -15.44 5.54
CA SER A 172 -4.04 -13.97 5.52
C SER A 172 -2.77 -13.39 6.16
N ALA A 173 -2.45 -12.14 5.84
CA ALA A 173 -1.29 -11.45 6.41
C ALA A 173 -1.37 -11.27 7.94
N LEU A 174 -2.58 -11.29 8.52
CA LEU A 174 -2.74 -11.23 9.96
C LEU A 174 -2.37 -12.55 10.64
N GLU A 175 -2.76 -13.68 10.07
CA GLU A 175 -2.42 -15.01 10.60
C GLU A 175 -0.92 -15.31 10.41
N GLY A 176 -0.37 -15.00 9.24
CA GLY A 176 1.06 -15.16 8.96
C GLY A 176 1.94 -14.03 9.51
N LEU A 177 1.40 -13.09 10.28
CA LEU A 177 2.11 -11.93 10.82
C LEU A 177 3.43 -12.28 11.54
N PRO A 178 3.52 -13.35 12.37
CA PRO A 178 4.78 -13.74 13.00
C PRO A 178 5.88 -14.09 11.98
N LEU A 179 5.52 -14.74 10.87
CA LEU A 179 6.50 -15.04 9.81
C LEU A 179 6.87 -13.78 9.04
N ILE A 180 5.91 -12.92 8.71
CA ILE A 180 6.18 -11.64 8.02
C ILE A 180 7.19 -10.82 8.83
N LYS A 181 7.00 -10.70 10.16
CA LYS A 181 7.95 -10.02 11.04
C LYS A 181 9.37 -10.60 10.91
N ARG A 182 9.51 -11.92 10.99
CA ARG A 182 10.81 -12.60 10.86
C ARG A 182 11.45 -12.35 9.50
N LEU A 183 10.65 -12.36 8.42
CA LEU A 183 11.13 -12.07 7.07
C LEU A 183 11.60 -10.62 6.94
N THR A 184 10.86 -9.64 7.49
CA THR A 184 11.26 -8.23 7.51
C THR A 184 12.59 -8.04 8.26
N GLU A 185 12.73 -8.68 9.43
CA GLU A 185 13.96 -8.66 10.23
C GLU A 185 15.15 -9.30 9.50
N GLN A 186 14.92 -10.43 8.81
CA GLN A 186 15.96 -11.10 8.03
C GLN A 186 16.35 -10.31 6.77
N ALA A 187 15.38 -9.68 6.10
CA ALA A 187 15.62 -8.91 4.89
C ALA A 187 16.60 -7.75 5.12
N LYS A 188 16.55 -7.10 6.30
CA LYS A 188 17.45 -5.98 6.68
C LYS A 188 17.51 -4.89 5.62
N GLY A 189 16.37 -4.61 4.98
CA GLY A 189 16.25 -3.62 3.91
C GLY A 189 16.86 -4.00 2.54
N ARG A 190 17.40 -5.23 2.38
CA ARG A 190 17.95 -5.72 1.10
C ARG A 190 16.87 -6.03 0.06
N ILE A 191 15.68 -6.39 0.54
CA ILE A 191 14.44 -6.59 -0.21
C ILE A 191 13.30 -6.08 0.66
N VAL A 192 12.29 -5.47 0.06
CA VAL A 192 11.12 -4.98 0.81
C VAL A 192 10.09 -6.12 0.94
N VAL A 193 9.76 -6.48 2.17
CA VAL A 193 8.69 -7.44 2.47
C VAL A 193 7.36 -6.69 2.52
N VAL A 194 6.45 -7.03 1.62
CA VAL A 194 5.13 -6.39 1.45
C VAL A 194 4.06 -7.35 1.99
N PRO A 195 3.54 -7.16 3.21
CA PRO A 195 2.37 -7.89 3.68
C PRO A 195 1.18 -7.69 2.74
N GLY A 196 0.53 -8.78 2.38
CA GLY A 196 -0.68 -8.79 1.57
C GLY A 196 -1.55 -10.03 1.83
N GLY A 197 -2.83 -9.96 1.47
CA GLY A 197 -3.81 -11.01 1.73
C GLY A 197 -4.70 -10.67 2.92
N GLY A 198 -5.96 -10.29 2.63
CA GLY A 198 -6.97 -9.99 3.66
C GLY A 198 -6.75 -8.69 4.44
N ILE A 199 -5.89 -7.78 3.97
CA ILE A 199 -5.68 -6.48 4.61
C ILE A 199 -6.90 -5.58 4.40
N THR A 200 -7.39 -5.01 5.51
CA THR A 200 -8.56 -4.12 5.63
C THR A 200 -8.24 -2.99 6.60
N GLU A 201 -9.08 -1.97 6.66
CA GLU A 201 -8.98 -0.88 7.63
C GLU A 201 -8.98 -1.35 9.09
N ARG A 202 -9.55 -2.53 9.37
CA ARG A 202 -9.70 -3.09 10.72
C ARG A 202 -8.47 -3.84 11.22
N ASN A 203 -7.60 -4.30 10.33
CA ASN A 203 -6.41 -5.07 10.69
C ASN A 203 -5.10 -4.42 10.27
N LEU A 204 -5.14 -3.37 9.44
CA LEU A 204 -3.96 -2.68 8.92
C LEU A 204 -2.99 -2.26 10.04
N GLN A 205 -3.47 -1.56 11.07
CA GLN A 205 -2.61 -1.07 12.16
C GLN A 205 -1.82 -2.20 12.82
N ARG A 206 -2.49 -3.30 13.20
CA ARG A 206 -1.84 -4.47 13.83
C ARG A 206 -0.80 -5.11 12.92
N ILE A 207 -1.08 -5.18 11.61
CA ILE A 207 -0.16 -5.75 10.63
C ILE A 207 1.08 -4.86 10.49
N LEU A 208 0.92 -3.55 10.33
CA LEU A 208 2.04 -2.62 10.19
C LEU A 208 2.91 -2.57 11.45
N GLU A 209 2.30 -2.39 12.61
CA GLU A 209 3.02 -2.37 13.90
C GLU A 209 3.70 -3.71 14.22
N GLY A 210 3.02 -4.84 13.93
CA GLY A 210 3.54 -6.17 14.22
C GLY A 210 4.61 -6.67 13.25
N SER A 211 4.59 -6.20 12.00
CA SER A 211 5.57 -6.62 10.97
C SER A 211 6.75 -5.67 10.81
N GLY A 212 6.58 -4.38 11.14
CA GLY A 212 7.54 -3.33 10.81
C GLY A 212 7.69 -3.06 9.31
N ALA A 213 6.74 -3.54 8.48
CA ALA A 213 6.81 -3.38 7.03
C ALA A 213 6.55 -1.92 6.60
N PRO A 214 7.37 -1.33 5.71
CA PRO A 214 7.18 0.04 5.23
C PRO A 214 6.13 0.15 4.12
N GLU A 215 5.77 -0.97 3.49
CA GLU A 215 4.79 -1.04 2.40
C GLU A 215 3.74 -2.10 2.72
N PHE A 216 2.53 -1.96 2.18
CA PHE A 216 1.51 -3.00 2.28
C PHE A 216 0.65 -3.06 1.02
N HIS A 217 0.07 -4.23 0.76
CA HIS A 217 -0.74 -4.50 -0.40
C HIS A 217 -2.17 -4.86 -0.01
N CYS A 218 -3.16 -4.18 -0.58
CA CYS A 218 -4.58 -4.47 -0.34
C CYS A 218 -5.40 -4.43 -1.64
N SER A 219 -6.67 -4.87 -1.56
CA SER A 219 -7.59 -4.76 -2.69
C SER A 219 -8.62 -3.65 -2.53
N ALA A 220 -9.01 -3.31 -1.29
CA ALA A 220 -9.99 -2.26 -0.96
C ALA A 220 -11.26 -2.24 -1.86
N ARG A 221 -11.70 -3.42 -2.33
CA ARG A 221 -12.85 -3.58 -3.21
C ARG A 221 -14.16 -3.61 -2.44
N SER A 222 -15.20 -3.08 -3.08
CA SER A 222 -16.60 -3.23 -2.64
C SER A 222 -17.42 -3.86 -3.75
N ALA A 223 -18.44 -4.64 -3.40
CA ALA A 223 -19.34 -5.20 -4.39
C ALA A 223 -20.37 -4.14 -4.81
N ARG A 224 -20.59 -4.01 -6.12
CA ARG A 224 -21.64 -3.18 -6.69
C ARG A 224 -22.63 -4.05 -7.46
N ASP A 225 -23.90 -3.66 -7.42
CA ASP A 225 -24.92 -4.30 -8.23
C ASP A 225 -24.78 -3.87 -9.69
N SER A 226 -25.10 -4.79 -10.60
CA SER A 226 -25.05 -4.50 -12.04
C SER A 226 -26.13 -3.50 -12.42
N GLY A 227 -25.81 -2.59 -13.33
CA GLY A 227 -26.78 -1.66 -13.93
C GLY A 227 -27.78 -2.33 -14.89
N MET A 228 -27.64 -3.63 -15.15
CA MET A 228 -28.55 -4.39 -16.01
C MET A 228 -29.94 -4.48 -15.39
N LYS A 229 -30.95 -3.89 -16.07
CA LYS A 229 -32.36 -3.94 -15.65
C LYS A 229 -33.01 -5.31 -15.85
N PHE A 230 -32.44 -6.13 -16.71
CA PHE A 230 -32.96 -7.44 -17.07
C PHE A 230 -31.88 -8.51 -16.83
N SER A 231 -32.28 -9.62 -16.22
CA SER A 231 -31.39 -10.76 -15.92
C SER A 231 -32.15 -12.08 -16.08
N HIS A 232 -31.52 -13.07 -16.69
CA HIS A 232 -31.99 -14.47 -16.70
C HIS A 232 -31.42 -15.23 -15.51
N SER A 233 -32.25 -15.45 -14.50
CA SER A 233 -31.89 -16.18 -13.28
C SER A 233 -31.30 -17.58 -13.52
N GLY A 234 -31.56 -18.20 -14.67
CA GLY A 234 -31.03 -19.53 -15.04
C GLY A 234 -29.59 -19.56 -15.57
N LEU A 235 -28.96 -18.42 -15.90
CA LEU A 235 -27.60 -18.35 -16.47
C LEU A 235 -26.61 -17.68 -15.51
N THR A 236 -26.59 -18.17 -14.26
CA THR A 236 -25.91 -17.53 -13.13
C THR A 236 -24.42 -17.20 -13.32
N PRO A 237 -23.56 -18.00 -14.01
CA PRO A 237 -22.16 -17.64 -14.19
C PRO A 237 -21.95 -16.44 -15.13
N LEU A 238 -22.82 -16.26 -16.12
CA LEU A 238 -22.71 -15.21 -17.14
C LEU A 238 -23.34 -13.88 -16.69
N GLN A 239 -24.27 -13.90 -15.74
CA GLN A 239 -25.16 -12.75 -15.48
C GLN A 239 -25.14 -12.23 -14.05
N ARG A 240 -24.60 -12.98 -13.09
CA ARG A 240 -24.64 -12.61 -11.66
C ARG A 240 -23.30 -12.18 -11.09
N ALA A 241 -22.31 -11.92 -11.94
CA ALA A 241 -21.07 -11.29 -11.49
C ALA A 241 -21.41 -9.90 -10.95
N LYS A 242 -21.56 -9.78 -9.62
CA LYS A 242 -21.49 -8.48 -8.96
C LYS A 242 -20.14 -7.89 -9.36
N SER A 243 -20.16 -6.76 -10.04
CA SER A 243 -18.93 -6.04 -10.35
C SER A 243 -18.27 -5.68 -9.03
N ARG A 244 -17.04 -6.17 -8.83
CA ARG A 244 -16.24 -5.84 -7.66
C ARG A 244 -15.24 -4.77 -8.08
N GLU A 245 -15.62 -3.53 -7.87
CA GLU A 245 -14.77 -2.39 -8.17
C GLU A 245 -14.22 -1.82 -6.86
N LEU A 246 -13.07 -1.15 -6.94
CA LEU A 246 -12.67 -0.26 -5.87
C LEU A 246 -13.73 0.83 -5.74
N SER A 247 -14.31 0.95 -4.54
CA SER A 247 -15.22 2.04 -4.24
C SER A 247 -14.52 3.37 -4.46
N ALA A 248 -15.20 4.31 -5.11
CA ALA A 248 -14.76 5.70 -5.10
C ALA A 248 -14.48 6.14 -3.66
N PRO A 249 -13.39 6.88 -3.40
CA PRO A 249 -13.12 7.38 -2.08
C PRO A 249 -14.31 8.21 -1.62
N GLN A 250 -15.01 7.72 -0.59
CA GLN A 250 -15.89 8.59 0.19
C GLN A 250 -14.99 9.68 0.77
N ARG A 251 -15.41 10.95 0.72
CA ARG A 251 -14.59 12.05 1.26
C ARG A 251 -14.27 11.75 2.71
N LEU A 252 -13.09 11.18 2.96
CA LEU A 252 -12.49 11.15 4.27
C LEU A 252 -12.12 12.59 4.55
N GLY A 253 -12.83 13.21 5.50
CA GLY A 253 -12.42 14.49 6.06
C GLY A 253 -10.94 14.42 6.40
N HIS A 254 -10.20 15.45 6.00
CA HIS A 254 -8.76 15.57 6.16
C HIS A 254 -8.32 15.07 7.54
N ALA A 255 -7.64 13.93 7.57
CA ALA A 255 -6.98 13.41 8.76
C ALA A 255 -5.75 12.60 8.35
N CYS A 256 -4.80 13.27 7.69
CA CYS A 256 -3.41 12.81 7.70
C CYS A 256 -2.49 13.98 7.31
N ALA A 257 -2.09 14.76 8.32
CA ALA A 257 -0.88 15.57 8.30
C ALA A 257 -0.64 16.13 9.71
N THR A 258 -0.10 15.30 10.61
CA THR A 258 0.86 15.70 11.66
C THR A 258 1.31 14.45 12.40
N GLY A 259 2.62 14.17 12.33
CA GLY A 259 3.26 13.19 13.21
C GLY A 259 3.26 13.66 14.67
N GLY A 260 3.47 12.71 15.57
CA GLY A 260 3.74 12.97 16.98
C GLY A 260 2.55 12.80 17.91
N VAL A 261 2.49 11.61 18.54
CA VAL A 261 2.01 11.35 19.91
C VAL A 261 1.02 12.36 20.52
N LEU A 262 -0.28 12.06 20.44
CA LEU A 262 -1.18 12.22 21.59
C LEU A 262 -2.45 11.38 21.40
N TRP A 263 -2.60 10.35 22.23
CA TRP A 263 -3.79 9.52 22.34
C TRP A 263 -4.77 10.12 23.38
N LEU A 264 -6.07 9.85 23.19
CA LEU A 264 -7.21 10.05 24.11
C LEU A 264 -7.67 11.48 24.43
N HIS A 265 -8.63 11.97 23.63
CA HIS A 265 -9.98 12.41 24.04
C HIS A 265 -10.63 13.16 22.88
N LEU A 266 -11.73 12.62 22.33
CA LEU A 266 -12.86 13.34 21.70
C LEU A 266 -13.75 12.33 20.97
N LEU A 267 -14.38 11.44 21.73
CA LEU A 267 -15.52 10.64 21.26
C LEU A 267 -16.68 10.78 22.26
N GLU A 268 -17.07 12.02 22.55
CA GLU A 268 -18.35 12.37 23.19
C GLU A 268 -18.71 13.79 22.74
N CYS A 269 -19.22 13.96 21.51
CA CYS A 269 -19.94 15.20 21.12
C CYS A 269 -20.67 15.12 19.75
N PHE A 270 -21.14 13.94 19.29
CA PHE A 270 -21.90 13.85 18.03
C PHE A 270 -23.29 13.19 18.12
N LEU A 271 -23.84 13.00 19.33
CA LEU A 271 -25.17 12.39 19.51
C LEU A 271 -26.23 13.27 20.20
N THR A 272 -25.99 14.58 20.46
CA THR A 272 -27.00 15.43 21.13
C THR A 272 -27.31 16.78 20.46
N GLY A 273 -26.95 16.97 19.19
CA GLY A 273 -27.65 17.92 18.29
C GLY A 273 -28.05 19.28 18.86
N CYS A 274 -27.14 20.00 19.54
CA CYS A 274 -27.40 21.37 19.99
C CYS A 274 -26.26 22.31 19.55
N ALA A 275 -26.63 23.38 18.84
CA ALA A 275 -25.73 24.35 18.25
C ALA A 275 -25.04 25.24 19.31
N PRO A 276 -23.76 25.63 19.13
CA PRO A 276 -23.14 26.60 20.01
C PRO A 276 -23.41 28.03 19.52
N ALA A 277 -23.98 28.85 20.41
CA ALA A 277 -23.87 30.29 20.32
C ALA A 277 -22.45 30.72 20.74
N ARG A 278 -21.86 31.65 19.99
CA ARG A 278 -20.61 32.39 20.27
C ARG A 278 -20.99 33.88 20.41
N PRO A 279 -20.10 34.80 20.85
CA PRO A 279 -18.83 34.67 21.60
C PRO A 279 -18.58 35.80 22.65
N ALA A 280 -17.49 35.70 23.43
CA ALA A 280 -16.64 36.83 23.88
C ALA A 280 -15.34 36.22 24.47
N ALA A 281 -14.17 36.30 23.82
CA ALA A 281 -13.20 37.40 23.80
C ALA A 281 -12.48 37.62 25.16
N LEU A 282 -11.15 37.37 25.18
CA LEU A 282 -10.05 38.05 25.89
C LEU A 282 -8.87 37.05 25.95
N LEU A 283 -7.79 37.21 25.18
CA LEU A 283 -6.67 38.18 25.23
C LEU A 283 -5.42 37.54 25.83
N ARG A 284 -4.32 37.75 25.11
CA ARG A 284 -2.93 37.33 25.34
C ARG A 284 -2.36 37.90 26.66
N THR A 285 -1.34 37.25 27.25
CA THR A 285 0.06 37.72 27.26
C THR A 285 1.01 36.76 28.00
N ASP A 286 2.29 36.94 27.68
CA ASP A 286 3.47 36.10 27.87
C ASP A 286 4.11 36.06 29.28
N CYS A 287 4.93 35.01 29.47
CA CYS A 287 6.24 34.90 30.15
C CYS A 287 6.59 35.57 31.51
N ALA A 288 7.22 34.73 32.36
CA ALA A 288 8.40 34.97 33.22
C ALA A 288 8.26 35.50 34.68
N CYS A 289 8.68 34.61 35.59
CA CYS A 289 9.61 34.80 36.73
C CYS A 289 9.26 35.64 37.99
N LEU A 290 9.46 34.96 39.13
CA LEU A 290 9.93 35.40 40.47
C LEU A 290 8.91 35.87 41.53
N ASP A 291 9.03 35.18 42.68
CA ASP A 291 8.52 35.40 44.05
C ASP A 291 9.28 36.57 44.75
N PRO A 292 9.05 37.02 46.00
CA PRO A 292 7.91 36.93 46.94
C PRO A 292 7.50 38.30 47.58
N SER A 293 6.49 38.25 48.47
CA SER A 293 6.27 39.10 49.66
C SER A 293 5.43 40.40 49.58
N GLY A 294 4.61 40.62 50.63
CA GLY A 294 4.06 41.93 51.01
C GLY A 294 2.53 42.05 50.93
N LEU A 295 1.78 41.58 51.93
CA LEU A 295 1.10 42.39 52.96
C LEU A 295 0.05 43.41 52.50
N SER A 296 -1.15 43.22 53.08
CA SER A 296 -1.94 44.25 53.78
C SER A 296 -3.02 45.06 53.03
N LEU A 297 -4.27 44.69 53.38
CA LEU A 297 -5.39 45.50 53.91
C LEU A 297 -5.88 46.76 53.16
N ALA A 298 -7.22 46.83 53.12
CA ALA A 298 -8.12 47.97 53.43
C ALA A 298 -9.12 48.25 52.28
N PHE A 299 -10.39 47.87 52.42
CA PHE A 299 -11.51 48.59 53.09
C PHE A 299 -12.28 49.56 52.17
N GLY A 300 -13.62 49.49 52.27
CA GLY A 300 -14.56 50.55 51.86
C GLY A 300 -15.35 50.21 50.59
N SER A 301 -16.56 49.62 50.64
CA SER A 301 -17.85 50.15 51.14
C SER A 301 -18.56 51.13 50.19
N LEU A 302 -19.58 50.55 49.52
CA LEU A 302 -20.95 51.03 49.33
C LEU A 302 -21.30 52.30 48.54
N ALA A 303 -22.43 52.11 47.83
CA ALA A 303 -23.49 53.05 47.48
C ALA A 303 -23.19 54.02 46.32
N ALA A 304 -24.14 54.39 45.47
CA ALA A 304 -25.51 53.98 45.19
C ALA A 304 -25.94 54.75 43.92
N SER A 305 -27.11 54.37 43.41
CA SER A 305 -28.07 55.22 42.72
C SER A 305 -28.02 55.37 41.19
N SER A 306 -29.13 54.84 40.69
CA SER A 306 -29.88 54.92 39.44
C SER A 306 -30.27 56.32 38.91
N HIS A 307 -30.79 56.25 37.68
CA HIS A 307 -31.44 57.26 36.81
C HIS A 307 -30.45 58.00 35.90
N VAL A 308 -30.57 57.90 34.57
CA VAL A 308 -31.77 57.98 33.71
C VAL A 308 -31.87 56.84 32.71
#